data_AF-A0A9D6WMZ3-F1
#
_entry.id   AF-A0A9D6WMZ3-F1
#
_cell.length_a   1.000
_cell.length_b   1.000
_cell.length_c   1.000
_cell.angle_alpha   90.00
_cell.angle_beta   90.00
_cell.angle_gamma   90.00
#
_symmetry.space_group_name_H-M   'P 1'
#
loop_
_entity.id
_entity.type
_entity.pdbx_description
1 polymer ?
#
loop_
_entity_poly.entity_id
_entity_poly.type
_entity_poly.pdbx_seq_one_letter_code
_entity_poly.pdbx_strand_id
1 'polypeptide(L)'
;MRPGLLIACAIALVSCASGFGERPELPTAIPGMLSNHGEAKTPAIQRISANSEQGPTSTPAPWATALPPTPLPKARAVSHNLIGKSDCLYCHKGPTYYRVPADHATRTNQTCLGCHAPTSSPPRAVPHPKAGREGCLICHLLGKNGARAVPGDHGGRLNDTCATCHLIN
;
A
#
# COMPACT_ATOMS: atom_id res chain seq x y z
N MET A 1 -45.47 -50.07 12.66
CA MET A 1 -45.94 -50.23 11.27
C MET A 1 -47.22 -49.43 11.10
N ARG A 2 -47.15 -48.24 10.49
CA ARG A 2 -48.30 -47.39 10.13
C ARG A 2 -48.03 -46.83 8.72
N PRO A 3 -48.93 -46.97 7.74
CA PRO A 3 -48.68 -46.56 6.37
C PRO A 3 -49.11 -45.10 6.12
N GLY A 4 -48.30 -44.42 5.29
CA GLY A 4 -48.71 -43.55 4.19
C GLY A 4 -49.66 -42.38 4.47
N LEU A 5 -49.10 -41.17 4.56
CA LEU A 5 -49.78 -39.96 4.12
C LEU A 5 -48.89 -39.27 3.07
N LEU A 6 -49.23 -39.51 1.80
CA LEU A 6 -48.70 -38.81 0.64
C LEU A 6 -49.39 -37.45 0.57
N ILE A 7 -48.66 -36.38 0.91
CA ILE A 7 -49.07 -35.00 0.61
C ILE A 7 -48.31 -34.58 -0.64
N ALA A 8 -49.05 -34.55 -1.75
CA ALA A 8 -48.62 -33.98 -3.02
C ALA A 8 -48.97 -32.49 -3.07
N CYS A 9 -48.17 -31.76 -3.85
CA CYS A 9 -48.44 -30.47 -4.48
C CYS A 9 -48.59 -29.22 -3.59
N ALA A 10 -47.53 -28.40 -3.59
CA ALA A 10 -47.62 -27.03 -4.10
C ALA A 10 -46.21 -26.53 -4.45
N ILE A 11 -45.78 -26.77 -5.70
CA ILE A 11 -44.61 -26.10 -6.28
C ILE A 11 -45.06 -24.68 -6.60
N ALA A 12 -44.75 -23.73 -5.71
CA ALA A 12 -44.85 -22.31 -6.02
C ALA A 12 -43.68 -21.94 -6.93
N LEU A 13 -43.93 -21.93 -8.24
CA LEU A 13 -43.07 -21.30 -9.24
C LEU A 13 -43.11 -19.79 -9.01
N VAL A 14 -42.16 -19.27 -8.23
CA VAL A 14 -41.88 -17.84 -8.17
C VAL A 14 -41.15 -17.46 -9.44
N SER A 15 -41.92 -16.97 -10.42
CA SER A 15 -41.43 -16.23 -11.58
C SER A 15 -40.80 -14.91 -11.10
N CYS A 16 -39.48 -14.88 -10.93
CA CYS A 16 -38.73 -13.64 -10.93
C CYS A 16 -38.53 -13.20 -12.39
N ALA A 17 -39.43 -12.35 -12.84
CA ALA A 17 -39.35 -11.64 -14.10
C ALA A 17 -38.09 -10.78 -14.16
N SER A 18 -37.47 -10.81 -15.33
CA SER A 18 -36.32 -10.04 -15.76
C SER A 18 -36.55 -8.53 -15.58
N GLY A 19 -35.87 -7.93 -14.59
CA GLY A 19 -35.71 -6.49 -14.48
C GLY A 19 -34.37 -6.07 -15.08
N PHE A 20 -34.32 -5.91 -16.41
CA PHE A 20 -33.24 -5.19 -17.09
C PHE A 20 -33.43 -3.70 -16.79
N GLY A 21 -32.78 -3.22 -15.72
CA GLY A 21 -32.61 -1.79 -15.48
C GLY A 21 -31.63 -1.22 -16.50
N GLU A 22 -32.12 -0.29 -17.31
CA GLU A 22 -31.37 0.43 -18.32
C GLU A 22 -30.17 1.18 -17.69
N ARG A 23 -28.99 0.97 -18.28
CA ARG A 23 -27.79 1.74 -17.96
C ARG A 23 -27.98 3.15 -18.51
N PRO A 24 -27.73 4.23 -17.74
CA PRO A 24 -27.62 5.56 -18.33
C PRO A 24 -26.44 5.57 -19.31
N GLU A 25 -26.75 5.97 -20.54
CA GLU A 25 -25.79 6.12 -21.64
C GLU A 25 -24.71 7.13 -21.25
N LEU A 26 -23.45 6.67 -21.32
CA LEU A 26 -22.29 7.52 -21.13
C LEU A 26 -22.12 8.38 -22.39
N PRO A 27 -22.02 9.71 -22.30
CA PRO A 27 -21.92 10.56 -23.48
C PRO A 27 -20.66 10.29 -24.29
N THR A 28 -20.93 10.13 -25.58
CA THR A 28 -20.10 10.24 -26.78
C THR A 28 -18.68 10.79 -26.59
N ALA A 29 -17.75 10.01 -27.14
CA ALA A 29 -16.35 10.34 -27.37
C ALA A 29 -16.15 11.77 -27.90
N ILE A 30 -15.22 12.48 -27.27
CA ILE A 30 -14.64 13.73 -27.79
C ILE A 30 -13.66 13.36 -28.92
N PRO A 31 -13.87 13.81 -30.17
CA PRO A 31 -12.84 13.77 -31.19
C PRO A 31 -11.96 15.02 -31.09
N GLY A 32 -10.64 14.82 -31.07
CA GLY A 32 -9.67 15.85 -31.47
C GLY A 32 -8.91 16.52 -30.34
N MET A 33 -7.80 15.88 -29.92
CA MET A 33 -6.59 16.58 -29.50
C MET A 33 -5.40 15.82 -30.10
N LEU A 34 -5.26 15.92 -31.42
CA LEU A 34 -3.98 15.71 -32.08
C LEU A 34 -3.11 16.91 -31.71
N SER A 35 -2.23 16.75 -30.73
CA SER A 35 -1.24 17.76 -30.37
C SER A 35 0.14 17.12 -30.32
N ASN A 36 0.78 17.21 -31.48
CA ASN A 36 2.19 17.57 -31.65
C ASN A 36 3.19 16.87 -30.73
N HIS A 37 3.75 15.76 -31.23
CA HIS A 37 5.16 15.44 -30.99
C HIS A 37 6.02 16.54 -31.62
N GLY A 38 6.23 17.63 -30.87
CA GLY A 38 7.25 18.62 -31.22
C GLY A 38 8.62 17.99 -31.06
N GLU A 39 9.35 17.91 -32.17
CA GLU A 39 10.77 17.61 -32.23
C GLU A 39 11.53 18.33 -31.11
N ALA A 40 12.21 17.56 -30.27
CA ALA A 40 13.21 18.08 -29.35
C ALA A 40 14.37 18.61 -30.19
N LYS A 41 14.25 19.88 -30.59
CA LYS A 41 15.31 20.67 -31.21
C LYS A 41 16.42 20.82 -30.18
N THR A 42 17.49 20.06 -30.36
CA THR A 42 18.77 20.23 -29.67
C THR A 42 19.21 21.70 -29.77
N PRO A 43 19.30 22.48 -28.68
CA PRO A 43 19.97 23.75 -28.73
C PRO A 43 21.47 23.49 -28.65
N ALA A 44 22.15 23.91 -29.71
CA ALA A 44 23.59 24.02 -29.76
C ALA A 44 24.12 24.88 -28.59
N ILE A 45 25.20 24.38 -28.00
CA ILE A 45 26.25 25.04 -27.22
C ILE A 45 26.09 26.56 -27.06
N GLN A 46 25.83 26.98 -25.82
CA GLN A 46 26.44 28.21 -25.29
C GLN A 46 27.37 27.81 -24.14
N ARG A 47 28.68 27.94 -24.42
CA ARG A 47 29.71 28.01 -23.39
C ARG A 47 29.49 29.30 -22.61
N ILE A 48 28.86 29.19 -21.44
CA ILE A 48 28.81 30.28 -20.48
C ILE A 48 30.06 30.18 -19.62
N SER A 49 30.85 31.24 -19.71
CA SER A 49 32.11 31.49 -19.03
C SER A 49 32.04 31.27 -17.53
N ALA A 50 33.17 30.82 -16.98
CA ALA A 50 33.50 30.88 -15.57
C ALA A 50 33.38 32.31 -15.04
N ASN A 51 32.61 32.48 -13.97
CA ASN A 51 32.72 33.55 -12.98
C ASN A 51 32.10 32.95 -11.69
N SER A 52 32.85 32.34 -10.77
CA SER A 52 33.77 32.98 -9.81
C SER A 52 33.15 34.19 -9.12
N GLU A 53 32.10 33.95 -8.34
CA GLU A 53 31.71 34.84 -7.25
C GLU A 53 31.87 34.09 -5.93
N GLN A 54 32.92 34.49 -5.24
CA GLN A 54 33.29 34.06 -3.90
C GLN A 54 32.18 34.47 -2.95
N GLY A 55 31.54 33.50 -2.30
CA GLY A 55 30.71 33.77 -1.13
C GLY A 55 31.53 34.45 -0.03
N PRO A 56 30.91 35.29 0.83
CA PRO A 56 31.62 35.96 1.91
C PRO A 56 32.33 34.93 2.79
N THR A 57 33.65 35.09 2.88
CA THR A 57 34.56 34.31 3.69
C THR A 57 34.17 34.50 5.16
N SER A 58 33.28 33.64 5.64
CA SER A 58 32.87 33.61 7.04
C SER A 58 34.00 32.93 7.80
N THR A 59 34.89 33.72 8.41
CA THR A 59 35.89 33.23 9.36
C THR A 59 35.18 32.38 10.42
N PRO A 60 35.45 31.07 10.55
CA PRO A 60 34.84 30.26 11.59
C PRO A 60 35.36 30.72 12.95
N ALA A 61 34.44 31.02 13.88
CA ALA A 61 34.79 31.35 15.25
C ALA A 61 35.55 30.17 15.91
N PRO A 62 36.74 30.38 16.49
CA PRO A 62 37.63 29.29 16.94
C PRO A 62 37.20 28.60 18.24
N TRP A 63 35.96 28.79 18.73
CA TRP A 63 35.52 28.27 20.03
C TRP A 63 34.14 27.59 20.03
N ALA A 64 33.55 27.32 18.86
CA ALA A 64 32.39 26.43 18.79
C ALA A 64 32.85 24.98 18.97
N THR A 65 33.05 24.56 20.23
CA THR A 65 33.15 23.15 20.58
C THR A 65 31.83 22.50 20.17
N ALA A 66 31.81 21.89 18.99
CA ALA A 66 30.66 21.13 18.53
C ALA A 66 30.37 20.06 19.59
N LEU A 67 29.18 20.11 20.18
CA LEU A 67 28.69 19.04 21.03
C LEU A 67 28.82 17.73 20.24
N PRO A 68 29.27 16.63 20.88
CA PRO A 68 29.30 15.35 20.21
C PRO A 68 27.89 15.03 19.69
N PRO A 69 27.76 14.55 18.44
CA PRO A 69 26.46 14.23 17.89
C PRO A 69 25.80 13.19 18.81
N THR A 70 24.57 13.46 19.23
CA THR A 70 23.77 12.51 20.00
C THR A 70 23.71 11.21 19.18
N PRO A 71 23.98 10.03 19.78
CA PRO A 71 23.91 8.76 19.05
C PRO A 71 22.51 8.62 18.43
N LEU A 72 22.45 8.46 17.11
CA LEU A 72 21.16 8.26 16.46
C LEU A 72 20.51 6.99 17.00
N PRO A 73 19.19 7.00 17.27
CA PRO A 73 18.47 5.78 17.60
C PRO A 73 18.66 4.77 16.46
N LYS A 74 18.97 3.52 16.80
CA LYS A 74 19.18 2.45 15.83
C LYS A 74 17.92 2.27 14.98
N ALA A 75 18.09 2.32 13.66
CA ALA A 75 17.01 2.07 12.72
C ALA A 75 16.41 0.68 12.95
N ARG A 76 15.07 0.60 12.99
CA ARG A 76 14.35 -0.67 13.13
C ARG A 76 14.44 -1.47 11.84
N ALA A 77 14.54 -2.79 11.96
CA ALA A 77 14.51 -3.66 10.79
C ALA A 77 13.11 -3.69 10.15
N VAL A 78 13.03 -3.88 8.84
CA VAL A 78 11.75 -4.06 8.13
C VAL A 78 11.20 -5.44 8.49
N SER A 79 10.01 -5.49 9.05
CA SER A 79 9.41 -6.73 9.59
C SER A 79 8.74 -7.63 8.54
N HIS A 80 8.82 -7.25 7.26
CA HIS A 80 8.25 -8.00 6.14
C HIS A 80 9.28 -8.12 5.01
N ASN A 81 9.09 -9.11 4.13
CA ASN A 81 9.88 -9.22 2.91
C ASN A 81 9.52 -8.10 1.91
N LEU A 82 10.38 -7.91 0.90
CA LEU A 82 10.23 -6.88 -0.13
C LEU A 82 9.65 -7.42 -1.46
N ILE A 83 9.29 -8.70 -1.53
CA ILE A 83 8.77 -9.31 -2.76
C ILE A 83 7.43 -8.65 -3.11
N GLY A 84 7.40 -7.92 -4.22
CA GLY A 84 6.25 -7.12 -4.66
C GLY A 84 5.91 -5.94 -3.75
N LYS A 85 6.81 -5.55 -2.83
CA LYS A 85 6.60 -4.51 -1.80
C LYS A 85 7.83 -3.60 -1.63
N SER A 86 8.52 -3.29 -2.72
CA SER A 86 9.72 -2.44 -2.71
C SER A 86 9.44 -0.93 -2.65
N ASP A 87 8.21 -0.51 -2.92
CA ASP A 87 7.75 0.87 -2.67
C ASP A 87 7.28 1.01 -1.21
N CYS A 88 8.20 1.37 -0.33
CA CYS A 88 7.97 1.62 1.08
C CYS A 88 6.93 2.73 1.28
N LEU A 89 6.98 3.80 0.48
CA LEU A 89 6.10 4.96 0.68
C LEU A 89 4.66 4.67 0.28
N TYR A 90 4.40 3.67 -0.57
CA TYR A 90 3.04 3.23 -0.90
C TYR A 90 2.22 2.90 0.36
N CYS A 91 2.82 2.17 1.32
CA CYS A 91 2.16 1.81 2.57
C CYS A 91 2.43 2.80 3.71
N HIS A 92 3.68 3.29 3.81
CA HIS A 92 4.15 4.02 4.99
C HIS A 92 3.92 5.54 4.93
N LYS A 93 3.61 6.11 3.76
CA LYS A 93 3.26 7.54 3.62
C LYS A 93 1.79 7.84 3.94
N GLY A 94 0.93 6.82 3.86
CA GLY A 94 -0.51 6.96 4.10
C GLY A 94 -0.90 7.03 5.59
N PRO A 95 -2.21 7.12 5.90
CA PRO A 95 -2.73 7.14 7.26
C PRO A 95 -2.64 5.77 7.98
N THR A 96 -1.87 4.83 7.44
CA THR A 96 -1.77 3.46 7.95
C THR A 96 -1.01 3.40 9.27
N TYR A 97 -0.96 2.21 9.87
CA TYR A 97 -0.51 1.94 11.24
C TYR A 97 1.00 2.11 11.48
N TYR A 98 1.81 2.25 10.43
CA TYR A 98 3.26 2.48 10.54
C TYR A 98 3.66 3.65 9.64
N ARG A 99 3.45 4.87 10.13
CA ARG A 99 3.72 6.08 9.36
C ARG A 99 5.22 6.36 9.31
N VAL A 100 5.66 6.94 8.21
CA VAL A 100 6.97 7.61 8.16
C VAL A 100 7.00 8.68 9.26
N PRO A 101 7.99 8.65 10.17
CA PRO A 101 8.16 9.67 11.19
C PRO A 101 8.27 11.09 10.61
N ALA A 102 7.90 12.11 11.38
CA ALA A 102 7.88 13.49 10.89
C ALA A 102 9.26 13.99 10.42
N ASP A 103 10.33 13.56 11.10
CA ASP A 103 11.73 13.84 10.74
C ASP A 103 12.20 13.08 9.48
N HIS A 104 11.34 12.26 8.88
CA HIS A 104 11.55 11.54 7.63
C HIS A 104 10.61 12.01 6.51
N ALA A 105 9.84 13.09 6.71
CA ALA A 105 8.83 13.56 5.76
C ALA A 105 9.36 13.88 4.34
N THR A 106 10.64 14.28 4.23
CA THR A 106 11.28 14.62 2.96
C THR A 106 12.07 13.48 2.32
N ARG A 107 12.14 12.31 2.98
CA ARG A 107 12.88 11.16 2.47
C ARG A 107 12.15 10.52 1.29
N THR A 108 12.91 10.09 0.30
CA THR A 108 12.41 9.34 -0.86
C THR A 108 12.52 7.85 -0.61
N ASN A 109 11.73 7.06 -1.35
CA ASN A 109 11.70 5.60 -1.22
C ASN A 109 13.08 4.93 -1.26
N GLN A 110 14.00 5.48 -2.08
CA GLN A 110 15.34 4.94 -2.27
C GLN A 110 16.23 5.02 -1.03
N THR A 111 15.91 5.91 -0.09
CA THR A 111 16.74 6.13 1.11
C THR A 111 16.40 5.18 2.25
N CYS A 112 15.24 4.52 2.22
CA CYS A 112 14.72 3.74 3.35
C CYS A 112 15.64 2.54 3.70
N LEU A 113 16.05 1.79 2.69
CA LEU A 113 16.85 0.58 2.87
C LEU A 113 18.32 0.86 3.25
N GLY A 114 18.76 2.12 3.16
CA GLY A 114 20.10 2.53 3.62
C GLY A 114 20.28 2.40 5.13
N CYS A 115 19.18 2.47 5.90
CA CYS A 115 19.20 2.31 7.35
C CYS A 115 18.30 1.16 7.84
N HIS A 116 17.18 0.90 7.15
CA HIS A 116 16.22 -0.14 7.53
C HIS A 116 16.50 -1.44 6.76
N ALA A 117 17.26 -2.35 7.37
CA ALA A 117 17.53 -3.65 6.79
C ALA A 117 16.29 -4.57 6.82
N PRO A 118 15.98 -5.31 5.74
CA PRO A 118 14.88 -6.26 5.74
C PRO A 118 15.15 -7.48 6.61
N THR A 119 14.08 -8.00 7.23
CA THR A 119 14.09 -9.31 7.88
C THR A 119 13.39 -10.34 6.99
N SER A 120 13.83 -11.60 7.06
CA SER A 120 13.34 -12.67 6.20
C SER A 120 12.07 -13.35 6.71
N SER A 121 11.19 -12.65 7.43
CA SER A 121 9.93 -13.24 7.91
C SER A 121 8.78 -12.86 6.97
N PRO A 122 8.46 -13.68 5.95
CA PRO A 122 7.26 -13.46 5.15
C PRO A 122 6.01 -13.69 6.01
N PRO A 123 4.92 -12.94 5.75
CA PRO A 123 3.60 -13.32 6.24
C PRO A 123 3.28 -14.75 5.78
N ARG A 124 2.66 -15.54 6.66
CA ARG A 124 2.22 -16.88 6.29
C ARG A 124 1.18 -16.80 5.18
N ALA A 125 1.26 -17.70 4.20
CA ALA A 125 0.25 -17.83 3.17
C ALA A 125 -1.12 -18.16 3.79
N VAL A 126 -2.20 -17.71 3.16
CA VAL A 126 -3.56 -18.02 3.61
C VAL A 126 -3.85 -19.49 3.28
N PRO A 127 -4.09 -20.36 4.28
CA PRO A 127 -4.21 -21.81 4.06
C PRO A 127 -5.63 -22.24 3.63
N HIS A 128 -6.49 -21.30 3.25
CA HIS A 128 -7.89 -21.57 2.90
C HIS A 128 -8.36 -20.66 1.76
N PRO A 129 -9.42 -21.05 1.04
CA PRO A 129 -10.03 -20.21 0.02
C PRO A 129 -10.52 -18.88 0.59
N LYS A 130 -10.39 -17.82 -0.19
CA LYS A 130 -10.89 -16.47 0.13
C LYS A 130 -12.25 -16.15 -0.50
N ALA A 131 -12.65 -16.88 -1.55
CA ALA A 131 -13.89 -16.60 -2.26
C ALA A 131 -15.09 -16.76 -1.29
N GLY A 132 -15.86 -15.69 -1.11
CA GLY A 132 -16.95 -15.62 -0.14
C GLY A 132 -16.49 -15.47 1.32
N ARG A 133 -15.21 -15.14 1.56
CA ARG A 133 -14.59 -14.94 2.88
C ARG A 133 -13.68 -13.71 2.90
N GLU A 134 -14.10 -12.63 2.25
CA GLU A 134 -13.34 -11.38 2.11
C GLU A 134 -13.24 -10.61 3.44
N GLY A 135 -14.19 -10.84 4.36
CA GLY A 135 -14.16 -10.32 5.72
C GLY A 135 -13.21 -11.08 6.63
N CYS A 136 -11.89 -10.94 6.43
CA CYS A 136 -10.85 -11.62 7.22
C CYS A 136 -11.08 -11.54 8.73
N LEU A 137 -11.46 -10.35 9.23
CA LEU A 137 -11.66 -10.07 10.65
C LEU A 137 -12.89 -10.79 11.25
N ILE A 138 -13.83 -11.29 10.45
CA ILE A 138 -15.02 -12.03 10.95
C ILE A 138 -14.59 -13.24 11.79
N CYS A 139 -13.57 -13.96 11.31
CA CYS A 139 -13.01 -15.12 12.02
C CYS A 139 -11.73 -14.76 12.77
N HIS A 140 -10.86 -13.95 12.18
CA HIS A 140 -9.53 -13.72 12.74
C HIS A 140 -9.49 -12.72 13.90
N LEU A 141 -10.45 -11.79 14.05
CA LEU A 141 -10.34 -10.74 15.07
C LEU A 141 -10.14 -11.30 16.50
N LEU A 142 -10.88 -12.36 16.84
CA LEU A 142 -10.77 -13.05 18.13
C LEU A 142 -10.39 -14.54 17.98
N GLY A 143 -10.05 -14.99 16.78
CA GLY A 143 -9.70 -16.40 16.52
C GLY A 143 -10.88 -17.37 16.66
N LYS A 144 -11.97 -17.12 15.93
CA LYS A 144 -13.18 -17.97 15.93
C LYS A 144 -13.07 -19.10 14.90
N ASN A 145 -13.83 -20.18 15.10
CA ASN A 145 -13.97 -21.28 14.13
C ASN A 145 -12.62 -21.91 13.71
N GLY A 146 -11.68 -22.03 14.65
CA GLY A 146 -10.34 -22.57 14.39
C GLY A 146 -9.36 -21.60 13.71
N ALA A 147 -9.79 -20.37 13.41
CA ALA A 147 -8.90 -19.33 12.94
C ALA A 147 -7.96 -18.86 14.06
N ARG A 148 -6.73 -18.48 13.70
CA ARG A 148 -5.82 -17.80 14.63
C ARG A 148 -6.28 -16.36 14.84
N ALA A 149 -6.18 -15.88 16.08
CA ALA A 149 -6.43 -14.48 16.40
C ALA A 149 -5.43 -13.55 15.69
N VAL A 150 -5.87 -12.33 15.37
CA VAL A 150 -5.01 -11.26 14.85
C VAL A 150 -3.92 -10.97 15.88
N PRO A 151 -2.62 -11.02 15.50
CA PRO A 151 -1.53 -10.69 16.42
C PRO A 151 -1.61 -9.24 16.94
N GLY A 152 -1.07 -8.97 18.13
CA GLY A 152 -1.14 -7.63 18.73
C GLY A 152 -0.48 -6.52 17.89
N ASP A 153 0.57 -6.84 17.16
CA ASP A 153 1.27 -5.93 16.21
C ASP A 153 0.49 -5.68 14.90
N HIS A 154 -0.68 -6.28 14.75
CA HIS A 154 -1.65 -6.03 13.69
C HIS A 154 -2.80 -5.12 14.15
N GLY A 155 -2.69 -4.54 15.35
CA GLY A 155 -3.69 -3.66 15.95
C GLY A 155 -4.17 -2.57 14.98
N GLY A 156 -5.48 -2.48 14.83
CA GLY A 156 -6.15 -1.49 14.00
C GLY A 156 -6.29 -1.86 12.52
N ARG A 157 -5.53 -2.81 11.97
CA ARG A 157 -5.62 -3.17 10.53
C ARG A 157 -7.05 -3.55 10.11
N LEU A 158 -7.46 -3.08 8.93
CA LEU A 158 -8.77 -3.36 8.33
C LEU A 158 -8.67 -4.53 7.33
N ASN A 159 -9.83 -5.07 6.90
CA ASN A 159 -9.91 -6.25 6.03
C ASN A 159 -9.15 -6.11 4.71
N ASP A 160 -9.20 -4.92 4.12
CA ASP A 160 -8.50 -4.59 2.87
C ASP A 160 -6.98 -4.75 2.96
N THR A 161 -6.40 -4.51 4.14
CA THR A 161 -4.96 -4.55 4.38
C THR A 161 -4.44 -5.99 4.49
N CYS A 162 -5.28 -6.95 4.88
CA CYS A 162 -4.87 -8.32 5.14
C CYS A 162 -4.30 -8.99 3.87
N ALA A 163 -4.97 -8.79 2.73
CA ALA A 163 -4.61 -9.40 1.44
C ALA A 163 -3.36 -8.78 0.80
N THR A 164 -2.90 -7.61 1.26
CA THR A 164 -1.67 -6.98 0.78
C THR A 164 -0.42 -7.73 1.25
N CYS A 165 -0.50 -8.36 2.43
CA CYS A 165 0.62 -9.02 3.09
C CYS A 165 0.51 -10.54 3.04
N HIS A 166 -0.66 -11.09 3.36
CA HIS A 166 -0.89 -12.53 3.34
C HIS A 166 -1.20 -12.98 1.92
N LEU A 167 -0.17 -13.50 1.25
CA LEU A 167 -0.28 -14.02 -0.11
C LEU A 167 -1.18 -15.26 -0.15
N ILE A 168 -1.97 -15.34 -1.21
CA ILE A 168 -2.80 -16.49 -1.55
C ILE A 168 -1.90 -17.44 -2.33
N ASN A 169 -1.91 -18.72 -1.97
CA ASN A 169 -1.36 -19.78 -2.81
C ASN A 169 -2.51 -20.67 -3.27
#